data_AF-A0A7Y1A9C4-F1
#
_entry.id   AF-A0A7Y1A9C4-F1
#
_cell.length_a   1.000
_cell.length_b   1.000
_cell.length_c   1.000
_cell.angle_alpha   90.00
_cell.angle_beta   90.00
_cell.angle_gamma   90.00
#
_symmetry.space_group_name_H-M   'P 1'
#
loop_
_entity.id
_entity.type
_entity.pdbx_description
1 polymer ?
#
loop_
_entity_poly.entity_id
_entity_poly.type
_entity_poly.pdbx_seq_one_letter_code
_entity_poly.pdbx_strand_id
1 'polypeptide(L)'
;MTGAAKLPASAYAYIRHSTKRQGAEDKDSVTRQKSGIRALAEQYGVEIPDEHFFYENGVSAFSGKNRTHGKLKELIDQIGLFAFKGVEKI
;
A
#
# COMPACT_ATOMS: atom_id res chain seq x y z
N MET A 1 29.72 1.27 21.68
CA MET A 1 28.33 1.77 21.64
C MET A 1 27.79 1.54 20.23
N THR A 2 27.10 0.43 20.01
CA THR A 2 26.44 0.14 18.72
C THR A 2 24.97 0.49 18.87
N GLY A 3 24.62 1.71 18.47
CA GLY A 3 23.21 2.07 18.30
C GLY A 3 22.66 1.24 17.13
N ALA A 4 21.75 0.31 17.42
CA ALA A 4 21.02 -0.38 16.36
C ALA A 4 20.33 0.70 15.52
N ALA A 5 20.66 0.76 14.22
CA ALA A 5 19.98 1.65 13.30
C ALA A 5 18.48 1.36 13.40
N LYS A 6 17.70 2.37 13.80
CA LYS A 6 16.25 2.28 13.78
C LYS A 6 15.85 2.03 12.33
N LEU A 7 15.40 0.82 12.03
CA LEU A 7 14.88 0.50 10.70
C LEU A 7 13.79 1.53 10.38
N PRO A 8 13.76 2.08 9.16
CA PRO A 8 12.72 3.02 8.78
C PRO A 8 11.36 2.37 9.04
N ALA A 9 10.40 3.14 9.55
CA ALA A 9 9.06 2.62 9.72
C ALA A 9 8.55 2.22 8.31
N SER A 10 8.22 0.94 8.13
CA SER A 10 7.71 0.47 6.85
C SER A 10 6.26 0.91 6.70
N ALA A 11 5.95 1.52 5.56
CA ALA A 11 4.61 1.95 5.19
C ALA A 11 4.03 1.06 4.08
N TYR A 12 2.73 1.21 3.86
CA TYR A 12 1.97 0.53 2.80
C TYR A 12 1.35 1.57 1.87
N ALA A 13 1.29 1.27 0.58
CA ALA A 13 0.66 2.12 -0.42
C ALA A 13 -0.45 1.36 -1.16
N TYR A 14 -1.63 1.97 -1.27
CA TYR A 14 -2.75 1.43 -2.04
C TYR A 14 -3.13 2.42 -3.15
N ILE A 15 -3.10 1.94 -4.39
CA ILE A 15 -3.38 2.72 -5.60
C ILE A 15 -4.57 2.09 -6.32
N ARG A 16 -5.56 2.92 -6.70
CA ARG A 16 -6.79 2.47 -7.37
C ARG A 16 -7.16 3.32 -8.58
N HIS A 17 -7.56 2.65 -9.66
CA HIS A 17 -8.15 3.27 -10.84
C HIS A 17 -9.64 2.93 -10.99
N SER A 18 -10.47 3.93 -11.30
CA SER A 18 -11.93 3.82 -11.35
C SER A 18 -12.49 3.13 -12.60
N THR A 19 -11.73 3.02 -13.69
CA THR A 19 -12.22 2.42 -14.94
C THR A 19 -11.35 1.26 -15.43
N LYS A 20 -11.98 0.16 -15.86
CA LYS A 20 -11.31 -0.99 -16.48
C LYS A 20 -10.55 -0.63 -17.76
N ARG A 21 -10.95 0.48 -18.41
CA ARG A 21 -10.39 0.95 -19.69
C ARG A 21 -9.08 1.75 -19.53
N GLN A 22 -8.73 2.17 -18.31
CA GLN A 22 -7.46 2.86 -18.00
C GLN A 22 -6.38 1.92 -17.45
N GLY A 23 -6.73 0.67 -17.14
CA GLY A 23 -5.79 -0.31 -16.57
C GLY A 23 -4.98 -1.10 -17.61
N ALA A 24 -5.24 -0.93 -18.91
CA ALA A 24 -4.66 -1.74 -19.97
C ALA A 24 -3.53 -1.07 -20.77
N GLU A 25 -3.51 0.27 -20.89
CA GLU A 25 -2.62 0.92 -21.88
C GLU A 25 -1.52 1.83 -21.29
N ASP A 26 -1.63 2.33 -20.05
CA ASP A 26 -0.62 3.24 -19.51
C ASP A 26 0.14 2.64 -18.31
N LYS A 27 1.11 1.75 -18.60
CA LYS A 27 2.19 1.39 -17.66
C LYS A 27 2.86 2.63 -17.05
N ASP A 28 2.82 3.73 -17.78
CA ASP A 28 3.37 5.03 -17.41
C ASP A 28 2.59 5.72 -16.26
N SER A 29 1.25 5.58 -16.22
CA SER A 29 0.43 6.20 -15.16
C SER A 29 0.65 5.57 -13.79
N VAL A 30 0.78 4.24 -13.74
CA VAL A 30 1.11 3.50 -12.51
C VAL A 30 2.53 3.84 -12.06
N THR A 31 3.47 3.89 -13.00
CA THR A 31 4.88 4.22 -12.72
C THR A 31 5.01 5.63 -12.13
N ARG A 32 4.35 6.64 -12.71
CA ARG A 32 4.33 8.01 -12.17
C ARG A 32 3.76 8.08 -10.75
N GLN A 33 2.67 7.36 -10.48
CA GLN A 33 2.07 7.33 -9.15
C GLN A 33 3.00 6.68 -8.13
N LYS A 34 3.66 5.56 -8.48
CA LYS A 34 4.69 4.94 -7.62
C LYS A 34 5.81 5.91 -7.30
N SER A 35 6.35 6.59 -8.31
CA SER A 35 7.44 7.54 -8.12
C SER A 35 7.05 8.69 -7.19
N GLY A 36 5.84 9.25 -7.35
CA GLY A 36 5.33 10.28 -6.45
C GLY A 36 5.17 9.80 -5.01
N ILE A 37 4.66 8.57 -4.82
CA ILE A 37 4.50 7.97 -3.49
C ILE A 37 5.85 7.71 -2.83
N ARG A 38 6.85 7.23 -3.58
CA ARG A 38 8.21 7.03 -3.04
C ARG A 38 8.89 8.33 -2.65
N ALA A 39 8.75 9.38 -3.47
CA ALA A 39 9.27 10.71 -3.12
C ALA A 39 8.63 11.25 -1.84
N LEU A 40 7.32 11.04 -1.65
CA LEU A 40 6.63 11.40 -0.42
C LEU A 40 7.14 10.56 0.78
N ALA A 41 7.29 9.25 0.60
CA ALA A 41 7.79 8.35 1.64
C ALA A 41 9.20 8.76 2.12
N GLU A 42 10.08 9.11 1.18
CA GLU A 42 11.42 9.62 1.47
C GLU A 42 11.38 10.91 2.30
N GLN A 43 10.49 11.86 1.96
CA GLN A 43 10.31 13.09 2.75
C GLN A 43 9.90 12.81 4.21
N TYR A 44 9.16 11.72 4.47
CA TYR A 44 8.74 11.32 5.81
C TYR A 44 9.70 10.32 6.48
N GLY A 45 10.80 9.95 5.83
CA GLY A 45 11.75 8.96 6.37
C GLY A 45 11.16 7.56 6.56
N VAL A 46 10.17 7.20 5.74
CA VAL A 46 9.54 5.87 5.74
C VAL A 46 9.89 5.12 4.47
N GLU A 47 9.99 3.80 4.58
CA GLU A 47 10.26 2.93 3.44
C GLU A 47 8.96 2.25 3.00
N ILE A 48 8.75 2.12 1.69
CA ILE A 48 7.66 1.32 1.13
C ILE A 48 8.31 0.28 0.20
N PRO A 49 8.57 -0.93 0.72
CA PRO A 49 9.03 -2.06 -0.10
C PRO A 49 8.08 -2.35 -1.26
N ASP A 50 8.57 -2.96 -2.33
CA ASP A 50 7.79 -3.19 -3.55
C ASP A 50 6.58 -4.10 -3.29
N GLU A 51 6.72 -5.05 -2.37
CA GLU A 51 5.67 -5.93 -1.87
C GLU A 51 4.57 -5.18 -1.08
N HIS A 52 4.83 -3.96 -0.62
CA HIS A 52 3.88 -3.14 0.13
C HIS A 52 3.03 -2.22 -0.76
N PHE A 53 3.17 -2.34 -2.08
CA PHE A 53 2.30 -1.65 -3.02
C PHE A 53 1.15 -2.52 -3.51
N PHE A 54 -0.07 -2.07 -3.24
CA PHE A 54 -1.32 -2.72 -3.62
C PHE A 54 -1.99 -1.96 -4.76
N TYR A 55 -2.35 -2.68 -5.83
CA TYR A 55 -2.93 -2.10 -7.05
C TYR A 55 -4.31 -2.68 -7.35
N GLU A 56 -5.29 -1.81 -7.56
CA GLU A 56 -6.63 -2.25 -7.94
C GLU A 56 -7.16 -1.52 -9.15
N ASN A 57 -7.45 -2.28 -10.20
CA ASN A 57 -8.00 -1.78 -11.46
C ASN A 57 -9.51 -2.05 -11.54
N GLY A 58 -10.29 -1.01 -11.79
CA GLY A 58 -11.68 -1.17 -12.24
C GLY A 58 -12.65 -1.69 -11.18
N VAL A 59 -12.34 -1.50 -9.90
CA VAL A 59 -13.28 -1.74 -8.79
C VAL A 59 -13.88 -0.41 -8.36
N SER A 60 -15.20 -0.28 -8.54
CA SER A 60 -15.93 0.91 -8.14
C SER A 60 -15.88 1.07 -6.61
N ALA A 61 -15.40 2.23 -6.17
CA ALA A 61 -15.48 2.70 -4.78
C ALA A 61 -16.91 2.82 -4.28
N PHE A 62 -17.85 3.01 -5.21
CA PHE A 62 -19.16 3.59 -4.95
C PHE A 62 -19.99 2.74 -3.99
N SER A 63 -19.82 1.42 -4.03
CA SER A 63 -20.54 0.50 -3.15
C SER A 63 -19.78 0.08 -1.90
N GLY A 64 -18.57 0.63 -1.65
CA GLY A 64 -17.71 0.23 -0.52
C GLY A 64 -17.24 -1.23 -0.55
N LYS A 65 -17.50 -1.97 -1.63
CA LYS A 65 -17.21 -3.41 -1.76
C LYS A 65 -15.71 -3.73 -1.73
N ASN A 66 -14.89 -2.77 -2.10
CA ASN A 66 -13.43 -2.84 -2.02
C ASN A 66 -12.89 -2.94 -0.58
N ARG A 67 -13.70 -2.65 0.46
CA ARG A 67 -13.33 -2.94 1.86
C ARG A 67 -13.47 -4.42 2.22
N THR A 68 -14.32 -5.15 1.52
CA THR A 68 -14.66 -6.55 1.80
C THR A 68 -14.16 -7.51 0.72
N HIS A 69 -13.67 -6.99 -0.40
CA HIS A 69 -13.17 -7.73 -1.57
C HIS A 69 -12.00 -6.97 -2.20
N GLY A 70 -11.09 -7.67 -2.89
CA GLY A 70 -10.02 -7.05 -3.67
C GLY A 70 -8.79 -6.59 -2.87
N LYS A 71 -7.91 -5.80 -3.50
CA LYS A 71 -6.57 -5.49 -2.93
C LYS A 71 -6.61 -4.62 -1.69
N LEU A 72 -7.64 -3.78 -1.52
CA LEU A 72 -7.80 -3.03 -0.28
C LEU A 72 -8.17 -3.94 0.90
N LYS A 73 -8.99 -4.98 0.68
CA LYS A 73 -9.28 -5.99 1.71
C LYS A 73 -8.01 -6.75 2.11
N GLU A 74 -7.21 -7.18 1.12
CA GLU A 74 -5.92 -7.85 1.40
C GLU A 74 -5.00 -6.98 2.27
N LEU A 75 -4.88 -5.69 1.96
CA LEU A 75 -4.12 -4.74 2.77
C LEU A 75 -4.68 -4.61 4.20
N ILE A 76 -6.00 -4.49 4.35
CA ILE A 76 -6.65 -4.39 5.67
C ILE A 76 -6.40 -5.66 6.49
N ASP A 77 -6.55 -6.84 5.88
CA ASP A 77 -6.30 -8.11 6.55
C ASP A 77 -4.84 -8.22 7.00
N GLN A 78 -3.90 -7.79 6.15
CA GLN A 78 -2.47 -7.77 6.48
C GLN A 78 -2.16 -6.85 7.67
N ILE A 79 -2.70 -5.63 7.68
CA ILE A 79 -2.57 -4.70 8.82
C ILE A 79 -3.20 -5.31 10.09
N GLY A 80 -4.39 -5.91 9.97
CA GLY A 80 -5.07 -6.58 11.08
C GLY A 80 -4.23 -7.69 11.68
N LEU A 81 -3.68 -8.58 10.86
CA LEU A 81 -2.81 -9.68 11.30
C LEU A 81 -1.55 -9.18 12.01
N PHE A 82 -0.94 -8.10 11.55
CA PHE A 82 0.21 -7.49 12.23
C PHE A 82 -0.18 -6.87 13.57
N ALA A 83 -1.33 -6.20 13.64
CA ALA A 83 -1.84 -5.66 14.89
C ALA A 83 -2.10 -6.76 15.93
N PHE A 84 -2.65 -7.92 15.53
CA PHE A 84 -2.87 -9.05 16.43
C PHE A 84 -1.56 -9.70 16.91
N LYS A 85 -0.55 -9.87 16.04
CA LYS A 85 0.76 -10.40 16.45
C LYS A 85 1.53 -9.48 17.40
N GLY A 86 1.25 -8.18 17.38
CA GLY A 86 1.82 -7.20 18.32
C GLY A 86 1.21 -7.26 19.73
N VAL A 87 0.08 -7.96 19.91
CA VAL A 87 -0.63 -8.06 21.19
C VAL A 87 -0.26 -9.33 21.98
N GLU A 88 0.34 -10.34 21.34
CA GLU A 88 0.80 -11.59 22.00
C GLU A 88 2.10 -11.47 22.82
N LYS A 89 2.55 -10.25 23.14
CA LYS A 89 3.68 -10.05 24.06
C LYS A 89 3.40 -8.93 25.05
N ILE A 90 2.64 -9.25 26.09
CA ILE A 90 2.80 -8.67 27.44
C ILE A 90 2.51 -9.78 28.45
#